data_AF-A0A6J4EHI6-F1
#
_entry.id   AF-A0A6J4EHI6-F1
#
_cell.length_a   1.000
_cell.length_b   1.000
_cell.length_c   1.000
_cell.angle_alpha   90.00
_cell.angle_beta   90.00
_cell.angle_gamma   90.00
#
_symmetry.space_group_name_H-M   'P 1'
#
loop_
_entity.id
_entity.type
_entity.pdbx_description
1 polymer ?
#
loop_
_entity_poly.entity_id
_entity_poly.type
_entity_poly.pdbx_seq_one_letter_code
_entity_poly.pdbx_strand_id
1 'polypeptide(L)'
;MIDPILKQEIERASGVREWNPSEADLIQISREIALLKSRKSTITRSDISAIVALRCPGARFHVTAGVDNRDITSLLTMAMRQTRR
;
A
#
# COMPACT_ATOMS: atom_id res chain seq x y z
N MET A 1 7.75 20.62 -0.18
CA MET A 1 6.69 20.93 -1.17
C MET A 1 6.18 19.58 -1.61
N ILE A 2 4.95 19.25 -1.23
CA ILE A 2 4.37 17.92 -1.51
C ILE A 2 4.18 17.84 -3.02
N ASP A 3 4.86 16.91 -3.70
CA ASP A 3 4.65 16.67 -5.12
C ASP A 3 3.22 16.13 -5.33
N PRO A 4 2.27 16.95 -5.84
CA PRO A 4 0.90 16.50 -6.04
C PRO A 4 0.85 15.35 -7.07
N ILE A 5 1.89 15.26 -7.89
CA ILE A 5 2.11 14.21 -8.90
C ILE A 5 2.30 12.85 -8.20
N LEU A 6 3.17 12.76 -7.20
CA LEU A 6 3.45 11.50 -6.51
C LEU A 6 2.22 10.94 -5.79
N LYS A 7 1.44 11.82 -5.14
CA LYS A 7 0.18 11.43 -4.50
C LYS A 7 -0.81 10.88 -5.52
N GLN A 8 -0.99 11.56 -6.66
CA GLN A 8 -1.89 11.11 -7.72
C GLN A 8 -1.44 9.79 -8.36
N GLU A 9 -0.14 9.58 -8.54
CA GLU A 9 0.39 8.31 -9.05
C GLU A 9 0.07 7.15 -8.11
N ILE A 10 0.25 7.34 -6.80
CA ILE A 10 -0.08 6.32 -5.80
C ILE A 10 -1.59 6.06 -5.76
N GLU A 11 -2.43 7.10 -5.86
CA GLU A 11 -3.89 6.98 -5.94
C GLU A 11 -4.33 6.14 -7.14
N ARG A 12 -3.75 6.40 -8.33
CA ARG A 12 -4.05 5.61 -9.53
C ARG A 12 -3.58 4.16 -9.40
N ALA A 13 -2.36 3.96 -8.93
CA ALA A 13 -1.71 2.65 -8.88
C ALA A 13 -2.35 1.73 -7.82
N SER A 14 -2.61 2.23 -6.61
CA SER A 14 -3.22 1.48 -5.51
C SER A 14 -4.75 1.46 -5.54
N GLY A 15 -5.38 2.46 -6.16
CA GLY A 15 -6.83 2.67 -6.08
C GLY A 15 -7.30 3.26 -4.75
N VAL A 16 -6.40 3.84 -3.94
CA VAL A 16 -6.77 4.57 -2.72
C VAL A 16 -7.52 5.86 -3.06
N ARG A 17 -8.59 6.16 -2.32
CA ARG A 17 -9.43 7.36 -2.48
C ARG A 17 -9.42 8.25 -1.26
N GLU A 18 -9.60 7.66 -0.09
CA GLU A 18 -9.67 8.42 1.15
C GLU A 18 -8.47 8.03 1.99
N TRP A 19 -7.48 8.92 2.04
CA TRP A 19 -6.27 8.73 2.81
C TRP A 19 -5.64 10.10 3.07
N ASN A 20 -4.91 10.21 4.17
CA ASN A 20 -4.25 11.45 4.58
C ASN A 20 -2.77 11.16 4.93
N PRO A 21 -1.94 10.85 3.93
CA PRO A 21 -0.53 10.57 4.16
C PRO A 21 0.21 11.85 4.55
N SER A 22 1.15 11.75 5.50
CA SER A 22 2.13 12.80 5.74
C SER A 22 3.20 12.83 4.64
N GLU A 23 3.99 13.91 4.56
CA GLU A 23 5.12 13.99 3.62
C GLU A 23 6.14 12.87 3.87
N ALA A 24 6.37 12.52 5.14
CA ALA A 24 7.20 11.38 5.53
C ALA A 24 6.61 10.06 5.04
N ASP A 25 5.29 9.87 5.13
CA ASP A 25 4.62 8.65 4.65
C ASP A 25 4.76 8.49 3.13
N LEU A 26 4.57 9.57 2.37
CA LEU A 26 4.74 9.55 0.91
C LEU A 26 6.18 9.16 0.50
N ILE A 27 7.17 9.70 1.21
CA ILE A 27 8.58 9.35 0.99
C ILE A 27 8.82 7.88 1.31
N GLN A 28 8.27 7.36 2.40
CA GLN A 28 8.44 5.94 2.75
C GLN A 28 7.73 5.01 1.77
N ILE A 29 6.49 5.35 1.38
CA ILE A 29 5.72 4.59 0.40
C ILE A 29 6.46 4.51 -0.93
N SER A 30 7.00 5.64 -1.42
CA SER A 30 7.77 5.66 -2.68
C SER A 30 9.05 4.82 -2.59
N ARG A 31 9.77 4.86 -1.46
CA ARG A 31 10.95 4.02 -1.22
C ARG A 31 10.59 2.53 -1.18
N GLU A 32 9.50 2.17 -0.52
CA GLU A 32 9.03 0.78 -0.46
C GLU A 32 8.60 0.26 -1.83
N ILE A 33 7.91 1.08 -2.64
CA ILE A 33 7.57 0.74 -4.01
C ILE A 33 8.84 0.53 -4.85
N ALA A 34 9.84 1.42 -4.73
CA ALA A 34 11.11 1.28 -5.44
C ALA A 34 11.88 0.02 -5.01
N LEU A 35 11.89 -0.29 -3.72
CA LEU A 35 12.48 -1.52 -3.18
C LEU A 35 11.71 -2.76 -3.65
N LEU A 36 10.39 -2.68 -3.78
CA LEU A 36 9.60 -3.77 -4.32
C LEU A 36 9.91 -3.98 -5.80
N LYS A 37 10.14 -2.92 -6.59
CA LYS A 37 10.53 -3.00 -8.01
C LYS A 37 11.87 -3.69 -8.19
N SER A 38 12.79 -3.54 -7.24
CA SER A 38 14.09 -4.23 -7.32
C SER A 38 14.02 -5.71 -6.92
N ARG A 39 12.97 -6.12 -6.20
CA ARG A 39 12.79 -7.50 -5.70
C ARG A 39 11.81 -8.33 -6.51
N LYS A 40 10.78 -7.71 -7.11
CA LYS A 40 9.77 -8.36 -7.95
C LYS A 40 9.84 -7.82 -9.37
N SER A 41 9.80 -8.71 -10.37
CA SER A 41 9.71 -8.30 -11.79
C SER A 41 8.36 -7.66 -12.14
N THR A 42 7.31 -7.98 -11.37
CA THR A 42 5.96 -7.49 -11.61
C THR A 42 5.35 -7.02 -10.30
N ILE A 43 4.94 -5.76 -10.26
CA ILE A 43 4.22 -5.17 -9.13
C ILE A 43 2.74 -5.14 -9.47
N THR A 44 1.94 -5.69 -8.56
CA THR A 44 0.48 -5.65 -8.68
C THR A 44 -0.10 -4.46 -7.92
N ARG A 45 -1.31 -4.04 -8.28
CA ARG A 45 -2.07 -3.04 -7.51
C ARG A 45 -2.18 -3.42 -6.02
N SER A 46 -2.37 -4.71 -5.72
CA SER A 46 -2.49 -5.24 -4.36
C SER A 46 -1.21 -5.06 -3.54
N ASP A 47 -0.05 -5.15 -4.17
CA ASP A 47 1.22 -4.91 -3.47
C ASP A 47 1.33 -3.42 -3.05
N ILE A 48 0.92 -2.51 -3.94
CA ILE A 48 0.96 -1.07 -3.67
C ILE A 48 -0.09 -0.69 -2.61
N SER A 49 -1.30 -1.25 -2.68
CA SER A 49 -2.33 -1.00 -1.67
C SER A 49 -1.92 -1.52 -0.29
N ALA A 50 -1.22 -2.65 -0.21
CA ALA A 50 -0.68 -3.17 1.05
C ALA A 50 0.33 -2.20 1.68
N ILE A 51 1.24 -1.64 0.89
CA ILE A 51 2.21 -0.63 1.35
C ILE A 51 1.48 0.62 1.87
N VAL A 52 0.48 1.11 1.11
CA VAL A 52 -0.31 2.27 1.51
C VAL A 52 -1.10 2.01 2.79
N ALA A 53 -1.74 0.83 2.93
CA ALA A 53 -2.51 0.47 4.10
C ALA A 53 -1.64 0.33 5.36
N LEU A 54 -0.40 -0.17 5.19
CA LEU A 54 0.56 -0.31 6.28
C LEU A 54 1.00 1.05 6.84
N ARG A 55 1.18 2.04 5.97
CA ARG A 55 1.63 3.38 6.34
C ARG A 55 0.50 4.33 6.72
N CYS A 56 -0.68 4.13 6.15
CA CYS A 56 -1.86 4.94 6.40
C CYS A 56 -3.02 4.03 6.86
N PRO A 57 -3.12 3.70 8.17
CA PRO A 57 -4.14 2.78 8.69
C PRO A 57 -5.60 3.28 8.60
N GLY A 58 -5.85 4.44 7.98
CA GLY A 58 -7.18 4.96 7.64
C GLY A 58 -7.47 4.99 6.14
N ALA A 59 -6.59 4.45 5.30
CA ALA A 59 -6.73 4.49 3.86
C ALA A 59 -7.91 3.63 3.37
N ARG A 60 -8.79 4.21 2.54
CA ARG A 60 -9.88 3.49 1.85
C ARG A 60 -9.56 3.30 0.37
N PHE A 61 -9.74 2.08 -0.11
CA PHE A 61 -9.43 1.66 -1.47
C PHE A 61 -10.71 1.35 -2.25
N HIS A 62 -10.69 1.55 -3.57
CA HIS A 62 -11.72 0.98 -4.45
C HIS A 62 -11.67 -0.54 -4.37
N VAL A 63 -12.71 -1.16 -3.79
CA VAL A 63 -12.94 -2.59 -3.90
C VAL A 63 -13.48 -2.84 -5.30
N THR A 64 -12.60 -3.06 -6.28
CA THR A 64 -13.02 -3.66 -7.54
C THR A 64 -13.41 -5.11 -7.25
N ALA A 65 -14.72 -5.37 -7.22
CA ALA A 65 -15.29 -6.71 -7.14
C ALA A 65 -14.60 -7.61 -8.18
N GLY A 66 -13.78 -8.55 -7.72
CA GLY A 66 -13.09 -9.49 -8.61
C GLY A 66 -11.63 -9.83 -8.28
N VAL A 67 -11.08 -9.45 -7.12
CA VAL A 67 -9.78 -9.98 -6.68
C VAL A 67 -9.93 -10.62 -5.31
N ASP A 68 -9.58 -11.90 -5.24
CA ASP A 68 -9.65 -12.80 -4.09
C ASP A 68 -9.44 -12.14 -2.73
N ASN A 69 -10.53 -11.95 -1.99
CA ASN A 69 -10.54 -11.50 -0.59
C ASN A 69 -10.05 -12.57 0.40
N ARG A 70 -9.49 -13.69 -0.05
CA ARG A 70 -9.11 -14.80 0.83
C ARG A 70 -7.71 -14.67 1.46
N ASP A 71 -6.85 -13.80 0.91
CA ASP A 71 -5.44 -13.75 1.34
C ASP A 71 -5.02 -12.52 2.17
N ILE A 72 -5.78 -11.41 2.13
CA ILE A 72 -5.42 -10.19 2.88
C ILE A 72 -5.57 -10.41 4.39
N THR A 73 -6.59 -11.16 4.82
CA THR A 73 -6.75 -11.53 6.23
C THR A 73 -5.64 -12.49 6.69
N SER A 74 -5.16 -13.38 5.82
CA SER A 74 -4.06 -14.30 6.13
C SER A 74 -2.72 -13.59 6.31
N LEU A 75 -2.39 -12.61 5.45
CA LEU A 75 -1.16 -11.81 5.55
C LEU A 75 -1.13 -10.92 6.80
N LEU A 76 -2.25 -10.26 7.15
CA LEU A 76 -2.36 -9.46 8.38
C LEU A 76 -2.30 -10.33 9.64
N THR A 77 -2.90 -11.52 9.63
CA THR A 77 -2.91 -12.43 10.80
C THR A 77 -1.52 -13.04 11.07
N MET A 78 -0.71 -13.28 10.04
CA MET A 78 0.67 -13.79 10.21
C MET A 78 1.61 -12.72 10.79
N ALA A 79 1.48 -11.46 10.35
CA ALA A 79 2.30 -10.36 10.88
C ALA A 79 2.03 -10.11 12.37
N MET A 80 0.78 -10.24 12.84
CA MET A 80 0.45 -10.06 14.26
C MET A 80 0.91 -11.21 15.17
N ARG A 81 1.17 -12.40 14.62
CA ARG A 81 1.69 -13.55 15.40
C ARG A 81 3.20 -13.50 15.64
N GLN A 82 3.96 -12.68 14.91
CA GLN A 82 5.41 -12.55 15.10
C GLN A 82 5.82 -11.45 16.09
N THR A 83 4.91 -10.58 16.55
CA THR A 83 5.19 -9.52 17.54
C THR A 83 5.07 -9.98 19.00
N ARG A 84 4.92 -11.28 19.26
CA ARG A 84 5.13 -11.85 20.61
C ARG A 84 6.42 -12.66 20.63
N ARG A 85 7.54 -11.99 20.87
CA ARG A 85 8.67 -12.51 21.63
C ARG A 85 9.41 -11.37 22.30
#